data_AF-A0A1I6NTK9-F1
#
_entry.id   AF-A0A1I6NTK9-F1
#
_cell.length_a   1.000
_cell.length_b   1.000
_cell.length_c   1.000
_cell.angle_alpha   90.00
_cell.angle_beta   90.00
_cell.angle_gamma   90.00
#
_symmetry.space_group_name_H-M   'P 1'
#
loop_
_entity.id
_entity.type
_entity.pdbx_description
1 polymer ?
#
loop_
_entity_poly.entity_id
_entity_poly.type
_entity_poly.pdbx_seq_one_letter_code
_entity_poly.pdbx_strand_id
1 'polypeptide(L)'
;MTDWTLTDAYGEQQGDLFSIILGPDLYEFLLNDSHFTAEIRRLRKQLFRQFGFYLPSIRIRIGNMSEPQHYTLSIRGNQVAVGQLRPPLRFSKAEEGKATPTDIHPILHIPGNWSDQPGEESRDILLSHVEQVLQRRLPELLTYEGVGLWLKQAESHAPSLIKELTNQGVTTGLLWSVMKRLIQDGISIAPFEELLETMLEFYLENPHDGYTPPEWTRPHPTEITKYITEKKKNRKSAIHFRTGKIIGFSR
;
A
#
# COMPACT_ATOMS: atom_id res chain seq x y z
N MET A 1 -19.24 6.40 31.67
CA MET A 1 -19.05 6.37 30.20
C MET A 1 -20.38 6.81 29.61
N THR A 2 -20.46 8.05 29.18
CA THR A 2 -21.66 8.63 28.58
C THR A 2 -21.95 7.92 27.26
N ASP A 3 -23.19 7.46 27.09
CA ASP A 3 -23.65 6.75 25.91
C ASP A 3 -23.54 7.64 24.66
N TRP A 4 -22.80 7.15 23.67
CA TRP A 4 -22.81 7.64 22.30
C TRP A 4 -24.26 7.74 21.79
N THR A 5 -24.61 8.84 21.11
CA THR A 5 -25.99 9.06 20.63
C THR A 5 -26.11 8.73 19.14
N LEU A 6 -27.26 8.19 18.73
CA LEU A 6 -27.47 7.72 17.36
C LEU A 6 -27.41 8.86 16.30
N THR A 7 -27.74 10.11 16.63
CA THR A 7 -27.67 11.23 15.68
C THR A 7 -26.23 11.62 15.30
N ASP A 8 -25.25 11.38 16.19
CA ASP A 8 -23.82 11.65 15.94
C ASP A 8 -23.15 10.54 15.09
N ALA A 9 -23.90 9.45 14.85
CA ALA A 9 -23.47 8.24 14.18
C ALA A 9 -23.93 8.11 12.72
N TYR A 10 -25.05 8.73 12.37
CA TYR A 10 -25.81 8.45 11.13
C TYR A 10 -25.18 8.99 9.83
N GLY A 11 -23.87 9.25 9.82
CA GLY A 11 -23.12 9.53 8.59
C GLY A 11 -21.82 8.74 8.44
N GLU A 12 -21.54 7.76 9.31
CA GLU A 12 -20.33 6.91 9.32
C GLU A 12 -19.05 7.64 8.88
N GLN A 13 -18.34 8.29 9.82
CA GLN A 13 -16.90 8.57 9.66
C GLN A 13 -16.07 7.27 9.74
N GLN A 14 -16.41 6.29 8.89
CA GLN A 14 -15.61 5.12 8.59
C GLN A 14 -15.67 4.87 7.08
N GLY A 15 -15.30 5.90 6.31
CA GLY A 15 -15.04 5.73 4.88
C GLY A 15 -14.00 4.63 4.67
N ASP A 16 -14.22 3.76 3.67
CA ASP A 16 -13.24 2.72 3.34
C ASP A 16 -11.88 3.35 3.09
N LEU A 17 -10.84 2.72 3.61
CA LEU A 17 -9.48 3.22 3.49
C LEU A 17 -9.05 3.29 2.01
N PHE A 18 -9.45 2.31 1.19
CA PHE A 18 -9.34 2.36 -0.25
C PHE A 18 -10.60 1.80 -0.89
N SER A 19 -11.18 2.53 -1.85
CA SER A 19 -12.35 2.07 -2.60
C SER A 19 -12.25 2.32 -4.10
N ILE A 20 -12.84 1.39 -4.85
CA ILE A 20 -13.04 1.44 -6.29
C ILE A 20 -14.54 1.67 -6.51
N ILE A 21 -14.89 2.82 -7.04
CA ILE A 21 -16.26 3.19 -7.37
C ILE A 21 -16.40 3.01 -8.89
N LEU A 22 -17.31 2.14 -9.32
CA LEU A 22 -17.52 1.80 -10.72
C LEU A 22 -18.88 2.31 -11.18
N GLY A 23 -18.94 3.02 -12.30
CA GLY A 23 -20.19 3.31 -12.98
C GLY A 23 -20.95 2.01 -13.32
N PRO A 24 -22.29 2.05 -13.41
CA PRO A 24 -23.13 0.87 -13.62
C PRO A 24 -22.64 -0.11 -14.71
N ASP A 25 -22.32 0.37 -15.91
CA ASP A 25 -21.86 -0.48 -17.01
C ASP A 25 -20.55 -1.19 -16.66
N LEU A 26 -19.61 -0.46 -16.02
CA LEU A 26 -18.35 -1.05 -15.58
C LEU A 26 -18.56 -2.05 -14.44
N TYR A 27 -19.43 -1.74 -13.50
CA TYR A 27 -19.74 -2.59 -12.36
C TYR A 27 -20.33 -3.92 -12.84
N GLU A 28 -21.33 -3.86 -13.73
CA GLU A 28 -21.95 -5.04 -14.32
C GLU A 28 -20.94 -5.87 -15.11
N PHE A 29 -20.15 -5.24 -15.99
CA PHE A 29 -19.17 -5.95 -16.79
C PHE A 29 -18.05 -6.61 -15.95
N LEU A 30 -17.50 -5.89 -14.97
CA LEU A 30 -16.32 -6.33 -14.22
C LEU A 30 -16.64 -7.28 -13.07
N LEU A 31 -17.82 -7.21 -12.46
CA LEU A 31 -18.18 -8.10 -11.34
C LEU A 31 -18.89 -9.38 -11.76
N ASN A 32 -19.52 -9.40 -12.95
CA ASN A 32 -19.94 -10.66 -13.56
C ASN A 32 -18.74 -11.53 -13.93
N ASP A 33 -17.57 -10.92 -14.08
CA ASP A 33 -16.32 -11.63 -14.21
C ASP A 33 -15.74 -12.04 -12.84
N SER A 34 -15.81 -13.33 -12.53
CA SER A 34 -15.20 -13.90 -11.32
C SER A 34 -13.68 -13.64 -11.22
N HIS A 35 -13.01 -13.31 -12.33
CA HIS A 35 -11.58 -13.07 -12.38
C HIS A 35 -11.16 -11.72 -11.79
N PHE A 36 -11.90 -10.63 -12.00
CA PHE A 36 -11.51 -9.29 -11.52
C PHE A 36 -11.29 -9.24 -10.00
N THR A 37 -12.24 -9.77 -9.21
CA THR A 37 -12.10 -9.82 -7.74
C THR A 37 -10.96 -10.74 -7.27
N ALA A 38 -10.64 -11.79 -8.04
CA ALA A 38 -9.49 -12.64 -7.79
C ALA A 38 -8.17 -11.91 -8.07
N GLU A 39 -8.09 -11.11 -9.12
CA GLU A 39 -6.92 -10.29 -9.45
C GLU A 39 -6.66 -9.21 -8.41
N ILE A 40 -7.69 -8.53 -7.90
CA ILE A 40 -7.54 -7.59 -6.78
C ILE A 40 -6.94 -8.29 -5.54
N ARG A 41 -7.35 -9.53 -5.24
CA ARG A 41 -6.74 -10.32 -4.15
C ARG A 41 -5.29 -10.71 -4.44
N ARG A 42 -4.94 -11.02 -5.69
CA ARG A 42 -3.56 -11.31 -6.11
C ARG A 42 -2.68 -10.08 -5.97
N LEU A 43 -3.15 -8.93 -6.43
CA LEU A 43 -2.47 -7.64 -6.29
C LEU A 43 -2.16 -7.31 -4.81
N ARG A 44 -3.12 -7.50 -3.90
CA ARG A 44 -2.89 -7.33 -2.45
C ARG A 44 -1.77 -8.21 -1.93
N LYS A 45 -1.72 -9.48 -2.35
CA LYS A 45 -0.65 -10.42 -1.96
C LYS A 45 0.69 -10.06 -2.58
N GLN A 46 0.71 -9.53 -3.80
CA GLN A 46 1.92 -9.05 -4.47
C GLN A 46 2.53 -7.87 -3.70
N LEU A 47 1.73 -6.85 -3.40
CA LEU A 47 2.19 -5.68 -2.63
C LEU A 47 2.67 -6.07 -1.23
N PHE A 48 2.02 -7.03 -0.57
CA PHE A 48 2.49 -7.58 0.69
C PHE A 48 3.88 -8.22 0.57
N ARG A 49 4.13 -9.03 -0.46
CA ARG A 49 5.46 -9.64 -0.67
C ARG A 49 6.54 -8.61 -1.00
N GLN A 50 6.19 -7.58 -1.76
CA GLN A 50 7.13 -6.56 -2.19
C GLN A 50 7.53 -5.63 -1.04
N PHE A 51 6.55 -5.11 -0.30
CA PHE A 51 6.78 -4.08 0.71
C PHE A 51 6.68 -4.58 2.14
N GLY A 52 6.20 -5.79 2.39
CA GLY A 52 5.86 -6.26 3.74
C GLY A 52 4.61 -5.60 4.32
N PHE A 53 3.84 -4.92 3.48
CA PHE A 53 2.70 -4.12 3.91
C PHE A 53 1.38 -4.89 3.76
N TYR A 54 0.68 -5.13 4.87
CA TYR A 54 -0.66 -5.71 4.82
C TYR A 54 -1.65 -4.67 4.31
N LEU A 55 -2.02 -4.79 3.03
CA LEU A 55 -2.99 -3.89 2.43
C LEU A 55 -4.38 -4.09 3.07
N PRO A 56 -5.05 -3.00 3.52
CA PRO A 56 -6.45 -3.06 3.95
C PRO A 56 -7.37 -3.68 2.88
N SER A 57 -8.60 -4.00 3.25
CA SER A 57 -9.62 -4.40 2.29
C SER A 57 -9.85 -3.28 1.27
N ILE A 58 -9.87 -3.67 -0.01
CA ILE A 58 -10.26 -2.80 -1.12
C ILE A 58 -11.76 -2.99 -1.29
N ARG A 59 -12.57 -1.93 -1.06
CA ARG A 59 -14.01 -2.03 -1.29
C ARG A 59 -14.36 -1.64 -2.72
N ILE A 60 -15.17 -2.46 -3.38
CA ILE A 60 -15.74 -2.14 -4.70
C ILE A 60 -17.20 -1.74 -4.47
N ARG A 61 -17.62 -0.60 -5.02
CA ARG A 61 -18.99 -0.07 -4.90
C ARG A 61 -19.49 0.40 -6.27
N ILE A 62 -20.80 0.40 -6.46
CA ILE A 62 -21.42 1.03 -7.62
C ILE A 62 -21.46 2.55 -7.43
N GLY A 63 -21.16 3.29 -8.49
CA GLY A 63 -21.13 4.74 -8.55
C GLY A 63 -22.41 5.36 -9.08
N ASN A 64 -22.31 6.62 -9.49
CA ASN A 64 -23.43 7.40 -9.99
C ASN A 64 -23.95 6.88 -11.34
N MET A 65 -25.27 6.89 -11.50
CA MET A 65 -25.93 6.46 -12.74
C MET A 65 -25.67 7.38 -13.93
N SER A 66 -25.29 8.64 -13.69
CA SER A 66 -24.98 9.62 -14.74
C SER A 66 -23.64 9.37 -15.45
N GLU A 67 -22.76 8.55 -14.86
CA GLU A 67 -21.42 8.29 -15.37
C GLU A 67 -21.14 6.78 -15.52
N PRO A 68 -21.90 6.08 -16.38
CA PRO A 68 -21.92 4.62 -16.41
C PRO A 68 -20.57 3.97 -16.79
N GLN A 69 -19.75 4.68 -17.55
CA GLN A 69 -18.46 4.22 -18.07
C GLN A 69 -17.24 4.77 -17.31
N HIS A 70 -17.46 5.45 -16.17
CA HIS A 70 -16.37 6.02 -15.38
C HIS A 70 -16.07 5.16 -14.15
N TYR A 71 -14.81 5.16 -13.74
CA TYR A 71 -14.41 4.68 -12.42
C TYR A 71 -13.70 5.77 -11.64
N THR A 72 -13.83 5.68 -10.31
CA THR A 72 -13.13 6.53 -9.36
C THR A 72 -12.40 5.66 -8.34
N LEU A 73 -11.13 5.96 -8.12
CA LEU A 73 -10.33 5.40 -7.03
C LEU A 73 -10.27 6.44 -5.92
N SER A 74 -10.57 6.03 -4.69
CA SER A 74 -10.58 6.93 -3.54
C SER A 74 -9.90 6.35 -2.32
N ILE A 75 -9.26 7.22 -1.54
CA ILE A 75 -8.62 6.91 -0.26
C ILE A 75 -9.33 7.70 0.84
N ARG A 76 -9.92 7.00 1.82
CA ARG A 76 -10.72 7.62 2.90
C ARG A 76 -11.81 8.56 2.35
N GLY A 77 -12.47 8.15 1.27
CA GLY A 77 -13.49 8.94 0.58
C GLY A 77 -12.95 10.06 -0.34
N ASN A 78 -11.66 10.39 -0.28
CA ASN A 78 -11.07 11.39 -1.18
C ASN A 78 -10.75 10.76 -2.53
N GLN A 79 -11.23 11.36 -3.62
CA GLN A 79 -10.88 10.96 -4.98
C GLN A 79 -9.38 11.16 -5.23
N VAL A 80 -8.67 10.08 -5.57
CA VAL A 80 -7.24 10.09 -5.87
C VAL A 80 -6.93 9.81 -7.33
N ALA A 81 -7.84 9.15 -8.05
CA ALA A 81 -7.76 8.96 -9.49
C ALA A 81 -9.14 8.72 -10.09
N VAL A 82 -9.28 9.03 -11.38
CA VAL A 82 -10.48 8.78 -12.18
C VAL A 82 -10.08 8.29 -13.56
N GLY A 83 -10.98 7.59 -14.24
CA GLY A 83 -10.80 7.23 -15.63
C GLY A 83 -12.09 6.78 -16.28
N GLN A 84 -12.08 6.74 -17.60
CA GLN A 84 -13.17 6.23 -18.41
C GLN A 84 -12.72 4.96 -19.13
N LEU A 85 -13.60 3.96 -19.18
CA LEU A 85 -13.37 2.68 -19.85
C LEU A 85 -14.58 2.35 -20.72
N ARG A 86 -14.38 1.57 -21.79
CA ARG A 86 -15.48 1.19 -22.69
C ARG A 86 -15.52 -0.32 -22.93
N PRO A 87 -15.85 -1.15 -21.93
CA PRO A 87 -16.04 -2.57 -22.17
C PRO A 87 -17.23 -2.82 -23.14
N PRO A 88 -17.19 -3.88 -23.97
CA PRO A 88 -16.11 -4.86 -24.12
C PRO A 88 -14.98 -4.41 -25.07
N LEU A 89 -15.00 -3.16 -25.55
CA LEU A 89 -13.99 -2.63 -26.46
C LEU A 89 -12.60 -2.58 -25.79
N ARG A 90 -11.58 -2.61 -26.65
CA ARG A 90 -10.17 -2.54 -26.26
C ARG A 90 -9.56 -1.21 -26.67
N PHE A 91 -8.66 -0.70 -25.84
CA PHE A 91 -7.95 0.55 -26.12
C PHE A 91 -6.77 0.29 -27.05
N SER A 92 -6.60 1.16 -28.05
CA SER A 92 -5.44 1.18 -28.93
C SER A 92 -4.93 2.61 -29.07
N LYS A 93 -3.61 2.79 -29.02
CA LYS A 93 -2.97 4.10 -29.26
C LYS A 93 -3.27 4.57 -30.69
N ALA A 94 -3.51 5.86 -30.86
CA ALA A 94 -3.66 6.44 -32.19
C ALA A 94 -2.39 6.27 -33.02
N GLU A 95 -2.55 5.78 -34.25
CA GLU A 95 -1.48 5.73 -35.25
C GLU A 95 -1.51 6.99 -36.12
N GLU A 96 -0.33 7.49 -36.49
CA GLU A 96 -0.20 8.63 -37.40
C GLU A 96 -0.81 8.29 -38.77
N GLY A 97 -1.75 9.12 -39.25
CA GLY A 97 -2.42 8.95 -40.54
C GLY A 97 -3.72 8.13 -40.52
N LYS A 98 -4.16 7.63 -39.35
CA LYS A 98 -5.49 7.01 -39.16
C LYS A 98 -6.51 8.01 -38.59
N ALA A 99 -7.73 7.52 -38.30
CA ALA A 99 -8.82 8.29 -37.71
C ALA A 99 -8.40 9.09 -36.46
N THR A 100 -8.96 10.29 -36.31
CA THR A 100 -8.70 11.19 -35.18
C THR A 100 -9.01 10.50 -33.85
N PRO A 101 -8.10 10.55 -32.85
CA PRO A 101 -8.34 9.96 -31.54
C PRO A 101 -9.56 10.60 -30.86
N THR A 102 -10.47 9.77 -30.37
CA THR A 102 -11.66 10.22 -29.62
C THR A 102 -11.47 10.15 -28.12
N ASP A 103 -10.45 9.44 -27.63
CA ASP A 103 -10.28 9.11 -26.23
C ASP A 103 -8.83 9.23 -25.76
N ILE A 104 -8.64 9.19 -24.44
CA ILE A 104 -7.34 9.27 -23.78
C ILE A 104 -7.19 8.07 -22.84
N HIS A 105 -6.05 7.40 -22.90
CA HIS A 105 -5.73 6.31 -21.97
C HIS A 105 -5.70 6.84 -20.53
N PRO A 106 -6.43 6.25 -19.55
CA PRO A 106 -6.58 6.83 -18.21
C PRO A 106 -5.30 6.82 -17.36
N ILE A 107 -4.38 5.88 -17.63
CA ILE A 107 -3.05 5.83 -16.98
C ILE A 107 -1.97 6.56 -17.78
N LEU A 108 -1.78 6.16 -19.04
CA LEU A 108 -0.68 6.64 -19.88
C LEU A 108 -0.89 8.07 -20.41
N HIS A 109 -2.11 8.59 -20.33
CA HIS A 109 -2.50 9.90 -20.86
C HIS A 109 -2.14 10.10 -22.34
N ILE A 110 -2.21 9.03 -23.12
CA ILE A 110 -1.97 9.04 -24.57
C ILE A 110 -3.29 9.04 -25.34
N PRO A 111 -3.37 9.75 -26.48
CA PRO A 111 -4.55 9.72 -27.33
C PRO A 111 -4.71 8.35 -28.01
N GLY A 112 -5.95 7.89 -28.12
CA GLY A 112 -6.29 6.61 -28.73
C GLY A 112 -7.78 6.42 -28.94
N ASN A 113 -8.15 5.19 -29.28
CA ASN A 113 -9.53 4.82 -29.60
C ASN A 113 -9.90 3.48 -28.97
N TRP A 114 -11.17 3.36 -28.59
CA TRP A 114 -11.78 2.11 -28.16
C TRP A 114 -12.39 1.41 -29.38
N SER A 115 -12.03 0.15 -29.62
CA SER A 115 -12.58 -0.65 -30.73
C SER A 115 -12.54 -2.14 -30.45
N ASP A 116 -13.17 -2.96 -31.30
CA ASP A 116 -13.09 -4.43 -31.22
C ASP A 116 -11.75 -5.01 -31.69
N GLN A 117 -10.84 -4.17 -32.20
CA GLN A 117 -9.51 -4.57 -32.65
C GLN A 117 -8.63 -5.03 -31.47
N PRO A 118 -7.54 -5.77 -31.73
CA PRO A 118 -6.56 -6.10 -30.70
C PRO A 118 -6.06 -4.85 -29.98
N GLY A 119 -6.02 -4.89 -28.64
CA GLY A 119 -5.66 -3.76 -27.81
C GLY A 119 -5.69 -4.12 -26.32
N GLU A 120 -5.54 -3.12 -25.46
CA GLU A 120 -5.58 -3.29 -24.01
C GLU A 120 -7.03 -3.42 -23.51
N GLU A 121 -7.30 -4.42 -22.67
CA GLU A 121 -8.65 -4.63 -22.13
C GLU A 121 -8.96 -3.67 -20.99
N SER A 122 -10.22 -3.23 -20.89
CA SER A 122 -10.68 -2.32 -19.83
C SER A 122 -10.33 -2.83 -18.41
N ARG A 123 -10.40 -4.14 -18.20
CA ARG A 123 -10.05 -4.80 -16.93
C ARG A 123 -8.58 -4.62 -16.57
N ASP A 124 -7.69 -4.90 -17.51
CA ASP A 124 -6.24 -4.84 -17.29
C ASP A 124 -5.79 -3.40 -17.07
N ILE A 125 -6.37 -2.45 -17.82
CA ILE A 125 -6.17 -1.02 -17.61
C ILE A 125 -6.61 -0.63 -16.19
N LEU A 126 -7.80 -1.04 -15.74
CA LEU A 126 -8.24 -0.71 -14.38
C LEU A 126 -7.32 -1.32 -13.31
N LEU A 127 -6.94 -2.59 -13.45
CA LEU A 127 -6.05 -3.29 -12.50
C LEU A 127 -4.68 -2.60 -12.42
N SER A 128 -4.10 -2.25 -13.57
CA SER A 128 -2.84 -1.50 -13.64
C SER A 128 -2.95 -0.14 -12.96
N HIS A 129 -4.08 0.57 -13.14
CA HIS A 129 -4.27 1.86 -12.49
C HIS A 129 -4.40 1.72 -10.98
N VAL A 130 -5.17 0.73 -10.51
CA VAL A 130 -5.30 0.41 -9.09
C VAL A 130 -3.93 0.10 -8.48
N GLU A 131 -3.11 -0.72 -9.15
CA GLU A 131 -1.76 -1.02 -8.69
C GLU A 131 -0.90 0.24 -8.58
N GLN A 132 -0.86 1.08 -9.62
CA GLN A 132 -0.08 2.32 -9.60
C GLN A 132 -0.50 3.27 -8.48
N VAL A 133 -1.81 3.43 -8.26
CA VAL A 133 -2.33 4.27 -7.17
C VAL A 133 -1.95 3.69 -5.82
N LEU A 134 -2.13 2.39 -5.61
CA LEU A 134 -1.79 1.73 -4.35
C LEU A 134 -0.29 1.85 -4.03
N GLN A 135 0.59 1.67 -5.02
CA GLN A 135 2.03 1.80 -4.83
C GLN A 135 2.43 3.26 -4.54
N ARG A 136 1.93 4.22 -5.31
CA ARG A 136 2.25 5.65 -5.12
C ARG A 136 1.70 6.21 -3.81
N ARG A 137 0.59 5.67 -3.32
CA ARG A 137 -0.13 6.14 -2.12
C ARG A 137 0.00 5.19 -0.93
N LEU A 138 0.90 4.23 -0.98
CA LEU A 138 1.09 3.22 0.08
C LEU A 138 1.27 3.83 1.48
N PRO A 139 2.04 4.94 1.67
CA PRO A 139 2.15 5.59 2.98
C PRO A 139 0.85 6.14 3.55
N GLU A 140 -0.12 6.48 2.69
CA GLU A 140 -1.44 6.98 3.11
C GLU A 140 -2.36 5.84 3.59
N LEU A 141 -2.08 4.61 3.15
CA LEU A 141 -2.79 3.41 3.54
C LEU A 141 -2.28 2.84 4.88
N LEU A 142 -1.10 3.25 5.37
CA LEU A 142 -0.60 2.85 6.68
C LEU A 142 -1.30 3.64 7.80
N THR A 143 -2.23 2.97 8.49
CA THR A 143 -2.94 3.54 9.65
C THR A 143 -2.27 3.17 10.97
N TYR A 144 -2.50 3.98 12.00
CA TYR A 144 -2.08 3.68 13.36
C TYR A 144 -2.68 2.35 13.86
N GLU A 145 -3.99 2.16 13.68
CA GLU A 145 -4.70 0.92 14.02
C GLU A 145 -4.12 -0.30 13.30
N GLY A 146 -3.73 -0.15 12.03
CA GLY A 146 -3.07 -1.19 11.25
C GLY A 146 -1.75 -1.65 11.89
N VAL A 147 -0.92 -0.70 12.33
CA VAL A 147 0.34 -1.00 13.04
C VAL A 147 0.07 -1.67 14.38
N GLY A 148 -0.95 -1.23 15.13
CA GLY A 148 -1.37 -1.88 16.38
C GLY A 148 -1.78 -3.35 16.18
N LEU A 149 -2.53 -3.65 15.11
CA LEU A 149 -2.88 -5.01 14.73
C LEU A 149 -1.64 -5.87 14.41
N TRP A 150 -0.63 -5.30 13.75
CA TRP A 150 0.59 -6.03 13.42
C TRP A 150 1.44 -6.30 14.65
N LEU A 151 1.53 -5.34 15.57
CA LEU A 151 2.18 -5.56 16.87
C LEU A 151 1.49 -6.69 17.63
N LYS A 152 0.16 -6.70 17.69
CA LYS A 152 -0.60 -7.78 18.33
C LYS A 152 -0.35 -9.13 17.66
N GLN A 153 -0.24 -9.17 16.33
CA GLN A 153 0.12 -10.39 15.61
C GLN A 153 1.54 -10.84 15.95
N ALA A 154 2.51 -9.92 15.98
CA ALA A 154 3.89 -10.21 16.35
C ALA A 154 4.00 -10.71 17.80
N GLU A 155 3.15 -10.22 18.70
CA GLU A 155 3.11 -10.65 20.11
C GLU A 155 2.77 -12.13 20.25
N SER A 156 1.99 -12.68 19.31
CA SER A 156 1.62 -14.10 19.33
C SER A 156 2.78 -15.06 19.06
N HIS A 157 3.87 -14.59 18.42
CA HIS A 157 5.01 -15.44 18.08
C HIS A 157 6.37 -14.93 18.62
N ALA A 158 6.50 -13.64 18.91
CA ALA A 158 7.70 -13.00 19.45
C ALA A 158 7.40 -12.13 20.70
N PRO A 159 6.73 -12.66 21.75
CA PRO A 159 6.31 -11.86 22.91
C PRO A 159 7.48 -11.25 23.69
N SER A 160 8.62 -11.96 23.79
CA SER A 160 9.82 -11.46 24.48
C SER A 160 10.42 -10.23 23.79
N LEU A 161 10.48 -10.23 22.46
CA LEU A 161 11.00 -9.10 21.67
C LEU A 161 10.12 -7.86 21.85
N ILE A 162 8.79 -8.02 21.80
CA ILE A 162 7.86 -6.89 22.00
C ILE A 162 7.96 -6.34 23.42
N LYS A 163 8.06 -7.22 24.42
CA LYS A 163 8.24 -6.80 25.81
C LYS A 163 9.51 -5.98 25.98
N GLU A 164 10.61 -6.42 25.37
CA GLU A 164 11.89 -5.70 25.44
C GLU A 164 11.82 -4.34 24.74
N LEU A 165 11.27 -4.27 23.53
CA LEU A 165 11.03 -3.00 22.82
C LEU A 165 10.13 -2.04 23.63
N THR A 166 9.09 -2.58 24.27
CA THR A 166 8.21 -1.81 25.15
C THR A 166 8.98 -1.24 26.34
N ASN A 167 9.86 -2.04 26.96
CA ASN A 167 10.73 -1.58 28.05
C ASN A 167 11.70 -0.49 27.60
N GLN A 168 12.15 -0.51 26.34
CA GLN A 168 12.96 0.55 25.71
C GLN A 168 12.14 1.80 25.31
N GLY A 169 10.83 1.82 25.59
CA GLY A 169 9.96 2.96 25.32
C GLY A 169 9.48 3.06 23.86
N VAL A 170 9.60 1.98 23.08
CA VAL A 170 9.05 1.92 21.72
C VAL A 170 7.53 1.86 21.79
N THR A 171 6.88 2.92 21.32
CA THR A 171 5.43 3.02 21.25
C THR A 171 4.92 2.62 19.86
N THR A 172 3.65 2.22 19.76
CA THR A 172 2.96 2.02 18.47
C THR A 172 3.07 3.24 17.57
N GLY A 173 3.00 4.45 18.14
CA GLY A 173 3.13 5.71 17.38
C GLY A 173 4.53 5.92 16.80
N LEU A 174 5.57 5.56 17.55
CA LEU A 174 6.94 5.60 17.06
C LEU A 174 7.14 4.61 15.91
N LEU A 175 6.72 3.36 16.13
CA LEU A 175 6.82 2.32 15.11
C LEU A 175 6.05 2.71 13.83
N TRP A 176 4.82 3.24 13.97
CA TRP A 176 4.04 3.75 12.85
C TRP A 176 4.79 4.86 12.09
N SER A 177 5.41 5.80 12.79
CA SER A 177 6.19 6.88 12.17
C SER A 177 7.41 6.36 11.41
N VAL A 178 8.15 5.40 11.99
CA VAL A 178 9.29 4.74 11.34
C VAL A 178 8.85 3.97 10.10
N MET A 179 7.83 3.12 10.22
CA MET A 179 7.28 2.34 9.10
C MET A 179 6.79 3.25 7.98
N LYS A 180 6.08 4.34 8.31
CA LYS A 180 5.58 5.29 7.30
C LYS A 180 6.72 5.87 6.48
N ARG A 181 7.84 6.25 7.12
CA ARG A 181 9.03 6.78 6.45
C ARG A 181 9.72 5.73 5.59
N LEU A 182 9.90 4.51 6.09
CA LEU A 182 10.45 3.40 5.31
C LEU A 182 9.63 3.14 4.04
N ILE A 183 8.30 3.10 4.16
CA ILE A 183 7.41 2.92 3.00
C ILE A 183 7.51 4.11 2.03
N GLN A 184 7.58 5.35 2.53
CA GLN A 184 7.76 6.55 1.70
C GLN A 184 9.04 6.47 0.86
N ASP A 185 10.11 5.92 1.43
CA ASP A 185 11.40 5.73 0.75
C ASP A 185 11.45 4.44 -0.09
N GLY A 186 10.34 3.72 -0.25
CA GLY A 186 10.26 2.46 -0.99
C GLY A 186 11.00 1.29 -0.33
N ILE A 187 11.32 1.41 0.96
CA ILE A 187 12.02 0.40 1.74
C ILE A 187 11.00 -0.58 2.30
N SER A 188 11.15 -1.85 1.91
CA SER A 188 10.32 -2.92 2.45
C SER A 188 10.45 -3.02 3.96
N ILE A 189 9.32 -3.19 4.65
CA ILE A 189 9.22 -3.41 6.09
C ILE A 189 9.08 -4.90 6.45
N ALA A 190 9.14 -5.79 5.45
CA ALA A 190 9.28 -7.23 5.67
C ALA A 190 10.76 -7.65 5.81
N PRO A 191 11.01 -8.76 6.52
CA PRO A 191 10.12 -9.39 7.50
C PRO A 191 9.85 -8.45 8.69
N PHE A 192 8.64 -8.47 9.23
CA PHE A 192 8.25 -7.53 10.30
C PHE A 192 9.01 -7.80 11.61
N GLU A 193 9.27 -9.07 11.94
CA GLU A 193 10.08 -9.44 13.11
C GLU A 193 11.52 -8.91 13.00
N GLU A 194 12.14 -9.05 11.82
CA GLU A 194 13.48 -8.49 11.55
C GLU A 194 13.51 -6.96 11.68
N LEU A 195 12.43 -6.27 11.27
CA LEU A 195 12.30 -4.83 11.48
C LEU A 195 12.31 -4.50 12.98
N LEU A 196 11.57 -5.25 13.79
CA LEU A 196 11.51 -5.07 15.24
C LEU A 196 12.86 -5.37 15.90
N GLU A 197 13.56 -6.43 15.49
CA GLU A 197 14.93 -6.74 15.94
C GLU A 197 15.90 -5.60 15.61
N THR A 198 15.86 -5.09 14.37
CA THR A 198 16.71 -3.97 13.94
C THR A 198 16.42 -2.71 14.75
N MET A 199 15.15 -2.47 15.11
CA MET A 199 14.80 -1.39 16.03
C MET A 199 15.38 -1.64 17.43
N LEU A 200 15.30 -2.85 17.96
CA LEU A 200 15.89 -3.17 19.26
C LEU A 200 17.41 -2.95 19.26
N GLU A 201 18.12 -3.42 18.22
CA GLU A 201 19.55 -3.16 18.04
C GLU A 201 19.87 -1.66 18.10
N PHE A 202 19.08 -0.83 17.42
CA PHE A 202 19.26 0.63 17.45
C PHE A 202 19.21 1.18 18.88
N TYR A 203 18.24 0.74 19.70
CA TYR A 203 18.11 1.17 21.09
C TYR A 203 19.23 0.66 21.99
N LEU A 204 19.75 -0.54 21.73
CA LEU A 204 20.90 -1.09 22.46
C LEU A 204 22.20 -0.36 22.11
N GLU A 205 22.38 0.05 20.85
CA GLU A 205 23.55 0.83 20.39
C GLU A 205 23.47 2.31 20.78
N ASN A 206 22.26 2.84 21.02
CA ASN A 206 22.01 4.24 21.37
C ASN A 206 21.19 4.32 22.68
N PRO A 207 21.76 3.88 23.82
CA PRO A 207 21.05 3.86 25.09
C PRO A 207 20.66 5.28 25.53
N HIS A 208 19.51 5.38 26.19
CA HIS A 208 19.08 6.60 26.85
C HIS A 208 19.94 6.87 28.08
N ASP A 209 21.15 7.43 27.87
CA ASP A 209 22.00 7.85 28.97
C ASP A 209 21.22 8.81 29.89
N GLY A 210 21.19 8.49 31.18
CA GLY A 210 20.43 9.22 32.19
C GLY A 210 20.75 10.72 32.15
N TYR A 211 19.68 11.52 32.09
CA TYR A 211 19.62 12.99 31.91
C TYR A 211 19.45 13.45 30.45
N THR A 212 18.25 13.93 30.15
CA THR A 212 17.82 14.42 28.84
C THR A 212 17.79 15.95 28.82
N PRO A 213 18.47 16.62 27.86
CA PRO A 213 18.29 18.05 27.61
C PRO A 213 16.84 18.36 27.17
N PRO A 214 16.34 19.60 27.35
CA PRO A 214 14.91 19.92 27.27
C PRO A 214 14.20 19.65 25.94
N GLU A 215 14.93 19.28 24.87
CA GLU A 215 14.36 19.15 23.52
C GLU A 215 14.36 17.72 22.96
N TRP A 216 15.11 16.76 23.55
CA TRP A 216 15.23 15.41 23.00
C TRP A 216 15.19 14.36 24.12
N THR A 217 14.03 13.71 24.28
CA THR A 217 13.83 12.63 25.26
C THR A 217 13.69 11.24 24.64
N ARG A 218 13.65 11.10 23.30
CA ARG A 218 13.56 9.83 22.56
C ARG A 218 14.22 9.94 21.18
N PRO A 219 14.72 8.85 20.59
CA PRO A 219 15.38 8.90 19.29
C PRO A 219 14.35 9.27 18.22
N HIS A 220 14.72 10.12 17.28
CA HIS A 220 13.77 10.61 16.30
C HIS A 220 13.47 9.50 15.26
N PRO A 221 12.22 9.34 14.78
CA PRO A 221 11.88 8.32 13.77
C PRO A 221 12.81 8.33 12.55
N THR A 222 13.33 9.50 12.17
CA THR A 222 14.28 9.67 11.07
C THR A 222 15.62 8.97 11.33
N GLU A 223 16.15 9.00 12.55
CA GLU A 223 17.42 8.36 12.89
C GLU A 223 17.30 6.84 12.82
N ILE A 224 16.22 6.32 13.41
CA ILE A 224 15.86 4.90 13.35
C ILE A 224 15.69 4.44 11.89
N THR A 225 15.00 5.26 11.06
CA THR A 225 14.81 4.96 9.63
C THR A 225 16.15 4.90 8.89
N LYS A 226 17.06 5.84 9.12
CA LYS A 226 18.40 5.84 8.52
C LYS A 226 19.19 4.60 8.91
N TYR A 227 19.20 4.26 10.20
CA TYR A 227 19.87 3.08 10.71
C TYR A 227 19.36 1.78 10.06
N ILE A 228 18.03 1.60 9.99
CA ILE A 228 17.41 0.44 9.33
C ILE A 228 17.80 0.37 7.84
N THR A 229 17.80 1.52 7.17
CA THR A 229 18.15 1.61 5.74
C THR A 229 19.59 1.18 5.48
N GLU A 230 20.52 1.65 6.31
CA GLU A 230 21.95 1.30 6.22
C GLU A 230 22.19 -0.19 6.47
N LYS A 231 21.59 -0.77 7.53
CA LYS A 231 21.65 -2.20 7.82
C LYS A 231 21.13 -3.03 6.64
N LYS A 232 19.99 -2.66 6.05
CA LYS A 232 19.44 -3.36 4.87
C LYS A 232 20.34 -3.25 3.63
N LYS A 233 20.96 -2.08 3.38
CA LYS A 233 21.91 -1.89 2.27
C LYS A 233 23.17 -2.74 2.45
N ASN A 234 23.71 -2.78 3.67
CA ASN A 234 24.89 -3.58 3.99
C ASN A 234 24.62 -5.08 3.84
N ARG A 235 23.46 -5.57 4.26
CA ARG A 235 23.05 -6.97 4.05
C ARG A 235 22.94 -7.33 2.57
N LYS A 236 22.27 -6.51 1.75
CA LYS A 236 22.17 -6.76 0.29
C LYS A 236 23.55 -6.82 -0.38
N SER A 237 24.46 -5.93 0.01
CA SER A 237 25.84 -5.90 -0.51
C SER A 237 26.63 -7.15 -0.08
N ALA A 238 26.47 -7.60 1.18
CA ALA A 238 27.10 -8.81 1.69
C ALA A 238 26.58 -10.09 1.00
N ILE A 239 25.28 -10.16 0.69
CA ILE A 239 24.69 -11.27 -0.08
C ILE A 239 25.26 -11.28 -1.50
N HIS A 240 25.30 -10.14 -2.19
CA HIS A 240 25.86 -10.05 -3.55
C HIS A 240 27.34 -10.48 -3.61
N PHE A 241 28.13 -10.05 -2.61
CA PHE A 241 29.53 -10.46 -2.47
C PHE A 241 29.69 -11.97 -2.19
N ARG A 242 28.75 -12.56 -1.42
CA ARG A 242 28.72 -13.99 -1.14
C ARG A 242 28.21 -14.82 -2.31
N THR A 243 27.26 -14.34 -3.12
CA THR A 243 26.78 -15.06 -4.31
C THR A 243 27.84 -15.17 -5.41
N GLY A 244 28.86 -14.29 -5.42
CA GLY A 244 30.06 -14.49 -6.22
C GLY A 244 30.98 -15.61 -5.74
N LYS A 245 30.68 -16.26 -4.59
CA LYS A 245 31.57 -17.23 -3.93
C LYS A 245 30.87 -18.37 -3.15
N ILE A 246 29.57 -18.60 -3.31
CA ILE A 246 28.87 -19.72 -2.64
C ILE A 246 28.50 -20.81 -3.65
N ILE A 247 29.28 -21.89 -3.59
CA ILE A 247 28.86 -23.25 -3.92
C ILE A 247 27.89 -23.70 -2.81
N GLY A 248 26.66 -24.04 -3.22
CA GLY A 248 25.67 -24.91 -2.57
C GLY A 248 25.45 -24.84 -1.05
N PHE A 249 24.21 -24.56 -0.65
CA PHE A 249 23.57 -25.39 0.38
C PHE A 249 22.12 -25.68 -0.03
N SER A 250 21.91 -26.94 -0.41
CA SER A 250 20.63 -27.62 -0.47
C SER A 250 20.37 -28.26 0.89
N ARG A 251 19.18 -28.05 1.46
CA ARG A 251 18.34 -29.13 1.99
C ARG A 251 16.89 -28.78 1.73
#